data_AF-A0A257VLT9-F1
#
_entry.id   AF-A0A257VLT9-F1
#
_cell.length_a   1.000
_cell.length_b   1.000
_cell.length_c   1.000
_cell.angle_alpha   90.00
_cell.angle_beta   90.00
_cell.angle_gamma   90.00
#
_symmetry.space_group_name_H-M   'P 1'
#
loop_
_entity.id
_entity.type
_entity.pdbx_description
1 polymer ?
#
loop_
_entity_poly.entity_id
_entity_poly.type
_entity_poly.pdbx_seq_one_letter_code
_entity_poly.pdbx_strand_id
1 'polypeptide(L)'
;MRFRWHNWTAALLVVAACAAIAGGLVWNRSRKIPGLAERMNRLPAGTSAIYIDLESLRSTGLLALVSGQNVTEDEDYRAFVASTGFDYRADLDSALIGFANSEVFIVATGRFDWKAIQEHTKRSSGVCRNGVCRMPATTPKRFVSFVPLHNSMIGMAVSADDWAVTKMQDKIPNPLSPPDAPVWAGASGESLRRNESLPAGTRLFVKALGDAKVATLGLHTASEGAELRLRAECATDGAAAGLESQLRGVTEVFRKYLENVQQKPNPSDLSGILTSGTFAREGAVVTGRWAVNRGFLEKLLSGQL
;
A
#
# COMPACT_ATOMS: atom_id res chain seq x y z
N MET A 1 -55.57 27.12 25.37
CA MET A 1 -55.48 27.22 23.90
C MET A 1 -55.16 25.85 23.33
N ARG A 2 -56.10 25.20 22.62
CA ARG A 2 -55.91 23.88 22.00
C ARG A 2 -55.30 24.07 20.62
N PHE A 3 -54.02 23.76 20.45
CA PHE A 3 -53.33 23.77 19.16
C PHE A 3 -53.99 22.69 18.26
N ARG A 4 -54.83 23.10 17.30
CA ARG A 4 -55.38 22.21 16.28
C ARG A 4 -54.27 21.91 15.28
N TRP A 5 -53.51 20.84 15.54
CA TRP A 5 -52.57 20.29 14.57
C TRP A 5 -53.38 19.82 13.35
N HIS A 6 -53.14 20.48 12.23
CA HIS A 6 -53.78 20.19 10.96
C HIS A 6 -52.87 19.16 10.26
N ASN A 7 -53.45 18.13 9.64
CA ASN A 7 -52.69 16.95 9.18
C ASN A 7 -51.47 17.27 8.28
N TRP A 8 -51.48 18.40 7.57
CA TRP A 8 -50.35 18.90 6.76
C TRP A 8 -49.11 19.34 7.56
N THR A 9 -49.23 19.81 8.81
CA THR A 9 -48.06 20.22 9.62
C THR A 9 -47.25 19.01 10.08
N ALA A 10 -47.92 17.90 10.36
CA ALA A 10 -47.27 16.63 10.66
C ALA A 10 -46.52 16.09 9.44
N ALA A 11 -47.12 16.17 8.25
CA ALA A 11 -46.47 15.74 7.00
C ALA A 11 -45.20 16.58 6.70
N LEU A 12 -45.25 17.90 6.87
CA LEU A 12 -44.09 18.77 6.67
C LEU A 12 -42.95 18.49 7.66
N LEU A 13 -43.28 18.23 8.92
CA LEU A 13 -42.28 17.86 9.93
C LEU A 13 -41.61 16.53 9.62
N VAL A 14 -42.36 15.53 9.13
CA VAL A 14 -41.79 14.24 8.71
C VAL A 14 -40.85 14.42 7.52
N VAL A 15 -41.24 15.22 6.51
CA VAL A 15 -40.37 15.49 5.34
C VAL A 15 -39.11 16.23 5.76
N ALA A 16 -39.22 17.26 6.61
CA ALA A 16 -38.06 17.99 7.12
C ALA A 16 -37.13 17.09 7.95
N ALA A 17 -37.69 16.20 8.79
CA ALA A 17 -36.91 15.23 9.55
C ALA A 17 -36.19 14.23 8.64
N CYS A 18 -36.87 13.68 7.63
CA CYS A 18 -36.25 12.80 6.64
C CYS A 18 -35.13 13.51 5.86
N ALA A 19 -35.34 14.77 5.46
CA ALA A 19 -34.32 15.57 4.79
C ALA A 19 -33.12 15.87 5.70
N ALA A 20 -33.35 16.17 6.98
CA ALA A 20 -32.29 16.39 7.95
C ALA A 20 -31.49 15.12 8.25
N ILE A 21 -32.17 13.97 8.38
CA ILE A 21 -31.53 12.66 8.58
C ILE A 21 -30.71 12.28 7.34
N ALA A 22 -31.29 12.40 6.13
CA ALA A 22 -30.59 12.13 4.88
C ALA A 22 -29.39 13.07 4.70
N GLY A 23 -29.56 14.37 4.94
CA GLY A 23 -28.50 15.37 4.89
C GLY A 23 -27.39 15.08 5.92
N GLY A 24 -27.76 14.71 7.14
CA GLY A 24 -26.81 14.32 8.19
C GLY A 24 -26.03 13.04 7.85
N LEU A 25 -26.69 12.04 7.26
CA LEU A 25 -26.04 10.81 6.80
C LEU A 25 -25.08 11.07 5.62
N VAL A 26 -25.49 11.91 4.67
CA VAL A 26 -24.63 12.33 3.54
C VAL A 26 -23.43 13.11 4.04
N TRP A 27 -23.63 14.05 4.97
CA TRP A 27 -22.56 14.82 5.60
C TRP A 27 -21.58 13.93 6.38
N ASN A 28 -22.10 12.98 7.16
CA ASN A 28 -21.24 12.07 7.92
C ASN A 28 -20.47 11.13 6.98
N ARG A 29 -21.11 10.63 5.91
CA ARG A 29 -20.44 9.81 4.89
C ARG A 29 -19.37 10.59 4.12
N SER A 30 -19.62 11.86 3.80
CA SER A 30 -18.64 12.69 3.08
C SER A 30 -17.42 13.05 3.92
N ARG A 31 -17.49 12.93 5.25
CA ARG A 31 -16.35 13.13 6.16
C ARG A 31 -15.55 11.87 6.47
N LYS A 32 -16.11 10.67 6.24
CA LYS A 32 -15.39 9.42 6.52
C LYS A 32 -14.39 9.15 5.41
N ILE A 33 -13.11 9.01 5.79
CA ILE A 33 -12.08 8.56 4.87
C ILE A 33 -12.43 7.13 4.41
N PRO A 34 -12.42 6.86 3.09
CA PRO A 34 -12.67 5.53 2.57
C PRO A 34 -11.74 4.47 3.21
N GLY A 35 -12.30 3.30 3.51
CA GLY A 35 -11.51 2.15 3.98
C GLY A 35 -10.46 1.73 2.94
N LEU A 36 -9.45 0.96 3.36
CA LEU A 36 -8.35 0.53 2.49
C LEU A 36 -8.82 -0.15 1.20
N ALA A 37 -9.80 -1.06 1.29
CA ALA A 37 -10.37 -1.72 0.11
C ALA A 37 -10.98 -0.72 -0.90
N GLU A 38 -11.65 0.34 -0.43
CA GLU A 38 -12.18 1.37 -1.32
C GLU A 38 -11.07 2.25 -1.91
N ARG A 39 -10.01 2.53 -1.15
CA ARG A 39 -8.81 3.23 -1.66
C ARG A 39 -8.10 2.40 -2.75
N MET A 40 -8.05 1.07 -2.59
CA MET A 40 -7.51 0.17 -3.61
C MET A 40 -8.28 0.19 -4.93
N ASN A 41 -9.57 0.49 -4.89
CA ASN A 41 -10.38 0.61 -6.11
C ASN A 41 -10.01 1.84 -6.95
N ARG A 42 -9.20 2.77 -6.41
CA ARG A 42 -8.66 3.93 -7.15
C ARG A 42 -7.40 3.60 -7.93
N LEU A 43 -6.77 2.46 -7.65
CA LEU A 43 -5.61 2.03 -8.43
C LEU A 43 -6.08 1.49 -9.78
N PRO A 44 -5.35 1.78 -10.88
CA PRO A 44 -5.64 1.16 -12.16
C PRO A 44 -5.60 -0.36 -12.10
N ALA A 45 -6.36 -1.00 -13.00
CA ALA A 45 -6.39 -2.47 -13.08
C ALA A 45 -4.99 -3.04 -13.34
N GLY A 46 -4.69 -4.20 -12.73
CA GLY A 46 -3.44 -4.93 -12.94
C GLY A 46 -2.23 -4.41 -12.15
N THR A 47 -2.39 -3.37 -11.31
CA THR A 47 -1.30 -2.89 -10.46
C THR A 47 -0.92 -3.91 -9.40
N SER A 48 0.38 -4.12 -9.18
CA SER A 48 0.87 -4.63 -7.88
C SER A 48 0.84 -3.48 -6.87
N ALA A 49 0.43 -3.75 -5.64
CA ALA A 49 0.27 -2.75 -4.59
C ALA A 49 1.23 -2.97 -3.43
N ILE A 50 1.69 -1.88 -2.83
CA ILE A 50 2.36 -1.83 -1.53
C ILE A 50 1.55 -0.88 -0.65
N TYR A 51 1.25 -1.29 0.57
CA TYR A 51 0.61 -0.46 1.57
C TYR A 51 1.52 -0.28 2.78
N ILE A 52 1.53 0.93 3.31
CA ILE A 52 2.27 1.32 4.51
C ILE A 52 1.33 2.16 5.38
N ASP A 53 1.14 1.73 6.61
CA ASP A 53 0.39 2.39 7.68
C ASP A 53 1.37 3.12 8.61
N LEU A 54 1.72 4.35 8.26
CA LEU A 54 2.71 5.13 8.99
C LEU A 54 2.21 5.50 10.39
N GLU A 55 0.90 5.68 10.56
CA GLU A 55 0.29 5.94 11.88
C GLU A 55 0.53 4.78 12.85
N SER A 56 0.27 3.55 12.41
CA SER A 56 0.52 2.34 13.20
C SER A 56 2.01 2.08 13.42
N LEU A 57 2.86 2.34 12.42
CA LEU A 57 4.32 2.22 12.58
C LEU A 57 4.88 3.28 13.53
N ARG A 58 4.30 4.48 13.56
CA ARG A 58 4.71 5.58 14.45
C ARG A 58 4.34 5.26 15.89
N SER A 59 3.13 4.77 16.14
CA SER A 59 2.66 4.45 17.50
C SER A 59 3.43 3.28 18.13
N THR A 60 3.98 2.38 17.32
CA THR A 60 4.81 1.23 17.75
C THR A 60 6.31 1.54 17.82
N GLY A 61 6.74 2.74 17.40
CA GLY A 61 8.15 3.14 17.34
C GLY A 61 8.95 2.47 16.21
N LEU A 62 8.32 1.65 15.37
CA LEU A 62 8.96 1.01 14.22
C LEU A 62 9.33 2.00 13.12
N LEU A 63 8.59 3.10 12.99
CA LEU A 63 8.89 4.15 12.01
C LEU A 63 10.29 4.76 12.23
N ALA A 64 10.73 4.85 13.49
CA ALA A 64 12.06 5.36 13.84
C ALA A 64 13.21 4.48 13.31
N LEU A 65 12.95 3.18 13.08
CA LEU A 65 13.92 2.26 12.48
C LEU A 65 14.07 2.48 10.97
N VAL A 66 13.00 2.93 10.30
CA VAL A 66 12.99 3.27 8.86
C VAL A 66 13.62 4.64 8.60
N SER A 67 13.43 5.58 9.54
CA SER A 67 13.96 6.95 9.43
C SER A 67 15.33 7.14 10.08
N GLY A 68 16.07 6.06 10.35
CA GLY A 68 17.41 6.12 10.94
C GLY A 68 18.39 6.99 10.12
N GLN A 69 19.47 7.43 10.78
CA GLN A 69 20.42 8.49 10.35
C GLN A 69 21.04 8.40 8.94
N ASN A 70 20.77 7.35 8.16
CA ASN A 70 21.39 7.07 6.86
C ASN A 70 20.45 7.16 5.65
N VAL A 71 19.17 7.51 5.82
CA VAL A 71 18.33 7.88 4.67
C VAL A 71 18.60 9.35 4.36
N THR A 72 19.58 9.61 3.50
CA THR A 72 19.78 10.96 2.96
C THR A 72 18.54 11.33 2.19
N GLU A 73 17.72 12.21 2.77
CA GLU A 73 16.60 12.79 2.04
C GLU A 73 17.12 13.51 0.80
N ASP A 74 16.40 13.32 -0.31
CA ASP A 74 16.70 14.06 -1.53
C ASP A 74 16.54 15.57 -1.30
N GLU A 75 17.34 16.37 -1.99
CA GLU A 75 17.26 17.83 -1.96
C GLU A 75 15.86 18.33 -2.34
N ASP A 76 15.21 17.65 -3.30
CA ASP A 76 13.85 17.96 -3.73
C ASP A 76 12.83 17.78 -2.61
N TYR A 77 12.97 16.71 -1.81
CA TYR A 77 12.08 16.51 -0.66
C TYR A 77 12.32 17.58 0.40
N ARG A 78 13.57 17.93 0.70
CA ARG A 78 13.87 19.01 1.66
C ARG A 78 13.29 20.35 1.21
N ALA A 79 13.39 20.68 -0.08
CA ALA A 79 12.80 21.89 -0.65
C ALA A 79 11.27 21.87 -0.54
N PHE A 80 10.65 20.71 -0.78
CA PHE A 80 9.21 20.51 -0.58
C PHE A 80 8.81 20.75 0.88
N VAL A 81 9.47 20.11 1.85
CA VAL A 81 9.22 20.30 3.29
C VAL A 81 9.40 21.76 3.69
N ALA A 82 10.50 22.39 3.30
CA ALA A 82 10.79 23.79 3.65
C ALA A 82 9.72 24.77 3.13
N SER A 83 9.09 24.43 2.00
CA SER A 83 8.15 25.31 1.32
C SER A 83 6.67 25.03 1.64
N THR A 84 6.36 23.82 2.13
CA THR A 84 4.98 23.37 2.41
C THR A 84 4.73 23.07 3.88
N GLY A 85 5.78 22.84 4.66
CA GLY A 85 5.71 22.37 6.04
C GLY A 85 5.31 20.89 6.19
N PHE A 86 5.06 20.17 5.09
CA PHE A 86 4.65 18.77 5.14
C PHE A 86 5.85 17.87 5.41
N ASP A 87 5.86 17.18 6.55
CA ASP A 87 6.83 16.13 6.86
C ASP A 87 6.13 14.77 6.84
N TYR A 88 6.51 13.86 5.92
CA TYR A 88 5.87 12.54 5.84
C TYR A 88 5.96 11.76 7.15
N ARG A 89 6.98 12.00 7.99
CA ARG A 89 7.14 11.29 9.27
C ARG A 89 6.07 11.68 10.25
N ALA A 90 5.65 12.95 10.23
CA ALA A 90 4.61 13.46 11.09
C ALA A 90 3.24 13.34 10.41
N ASP A 91 3.10 13.84 9.18
CA ASP A 91 1.86 14.25 8.55
C ASP A 91 1.23 13.23 7.61
N LEU A 92 1.99 12.21 7.20
CA LEU A 92 1.44 11.10 6.44
C LEU A 92 0.94 10.00 7.39
N ASP A 93 -0.31 9.59 7.21
CA ASP A 93 -0.94 8.54 8.01
C ASP A 93 -0.77 7.19 7.32
N SER A 94 -0.99 7.13 6.01
CA SER A 94 -0.76 5.92 5.23
C SER A 94 -0.53 6.19 3.75
N ALA A 95 0.12 5.26 3.07
CA ALA A 95 0.33 5.29 1.62
C ALA A 95 0.03 3.93 1.00
N LEU A 96 -0.79 3.95 -0.05
CA LEU A 96 -1.03 2.83 -0.95
C LEU A 96 -0.38 3.15 -2.31
N ILE A 97 0.60 2.36 -2.70
CA ILE A 97 1.43 2.56 -3.88
C ILE A 97 1.17 1.42 -4.86
N GLY A 98 0.59 1.72 -6.02
CA GLY A 98 0.38 0.81 -7.13
C GLY A 98 1.44 0.96 -8.22
N PHE A 99 1.92 -0.15 -8.77
CA PHE A 99 2.89 -0.18 -9.87
C PHE A 99 2.27 -0.89 -11.08
N ALA A 100 2.26 -0.22 -12.24
CA ALA A 100 1.80 -0.80 -13.50
C ALA A 100 2.51 -0.15 -14.69
N ASN A 101 3.01 -0.93 -15.65
CA ASN A 101 3.55 -0.42 -16.92
C ASN A 101 4.60 0.71 -16.78
N SER A 102 5.49 0.59 -15.79
CA SER A 102 6.47 1.64 -15.42
C SER A 102 5.85 2.94 -14.89
N GLU A 103 4.57 2.97 -14.60
CA GLU A 103 3.85 4.04 -13.89
C GLU A 103 3.73 3.67 -12.41
N VAL A 104 3.78 4.69 -11.56
CA VAL A 104 3.54 4.57 -10.12
C VAL A 104 2.31 5.39 -9.77
N PHE A 105 1.35 4.79 -9.09
CA PHE A 105 0.14 5.45 -8.59
C PHE A 105 0.15 5.42 -7.07
N ILE A 106 -0.18 6.52 -6.42
CA ILE A 106 -0.12 6.65 -4.96
C ILE A 106 -1.44 7.23 -4.48
N VAL A 107 -2.12 6.50 -3.58
CA VAL A 107 -3.21 7.02 -2.77
C VAL A 107 -2.68 7.17 -1.36
N ALA A 108 -2.52 8.41 -0.91
CA ALA A 108 -1.97 8.73 0.40
C ALA A 108 -3.00 9.45 1.27
N THR A 109 -3.01 9.15 2.56
CA THR A 109 -3.82 9.87 3.56
C THR A 109 -2.92 10.60 4.53
N GLY A 110 -3.33 11.80 4.95
CA GLY A 110 -2.51 12.63 5.82
C GLY A 110 -3.08 14.03 6.01
N ARG A 111 -2.25 14.91 6.57
CA ARG A 111 -2.57 16.32 6.83
C ARG A 111 -1.98 17.19 5.74
N PHE A 112 -2.77 17.47 4.71
CA PHE A 112 -2.31 18.23 3.54
C PHE A 112 -2.74 19.69 3.62
N ASP A 113 -1.78 20.62 3.60
CA ASP A 113 -2.04 22.01 3.24
C ASP A 113 -2.06 22.15 1.71
N TRP A 114 -3.25 22.01 1.14
CA TRP A 114 -3.45 22.07 -0.30
C TRP A 114 -3.00 23.39 -0.93
N LYS A 115 -3.12 24.50 -0.20
CA LYS A 115 -2.72 25.81 -0.70
C LYS A 115 -1.20 25.85 -0.82
N ALA A 116 -0.49 25.46 0.24
CA ALA A 116 0.97 25.42 0.25
C ALA A 116 1.53 24.47 -0.81
N ILE A 117 0.93 23.28 -0.97
CA ILE A 117 1.31 22.30 -2.00
C ILE A 117 1.13 22.86 -3.42
N GLN A 118 0.00 23.52 -3.68
CA GLN A 118 -0.26 24.14 -5.00
C GLN A 118 0.70 25.30 -5.28
N GLU A 119 1.04 26.11 -4.27
CA GLU A 119 2.01 27.19 -4.37
C GLU A 119 3.43 26.68 -4.60
N HIS A 120 3.85 25.60 -3.92
CA HIS A 120 5.10 24.91 -4.23
C HIS A 120 5.12 24.44 -5.68
N THR A 121 4.05 23.77 -6.13
CA THR A 121 3.97 23.24 -7.50
C THR A 121 4.15 24.34 -8.55
N LYS A 122 3.51 25.50 -8.36
CA LYS A 122 3.65 26.65 -9.27
C LYS A 122 5.08 27.23 -9.28
N ARG A 123 5.76 27.24 -8.12
CA ARG A 123 7.17 27.67 -8.01
C ARG A 123 8.12 26.69 -8.71
N SER A 124 7.83 25.40 -8.64
CA SER A 124 8.61 24.32 -9.26
C SER A 124 8.28 24.14 -10.76
N SER A 125 7.90 25.21 -11.47
CA SER A 125 7.51 25.20 -12.89
C SER A 125 6.33 24.28 -13.23
N GLY A 126 5.53 23.89 -12.24
CA GLY A 126 4.32 23.09 -12.41
C GLY A 126 3.09 23.94 -12.71
N VAL A 127 2.01 23.26 -13.10
CA VAL A 127 0.73 23.89 -13.45
C VAL A 127 -0.40 23.17 -12.72
N CYS A 128 -1.34 23.95 -12.17
CA CYS A 128 -2.57 23.43 -11.58
C CYS A 128 -3.78 23.93 -12.38
N ARG A 129 -4.59 23.01 -12.90
CA ARG A 129 -5.79 23.30 -13.70
C ARG A 129 -6.90 22.30 -13.36
N ASN A 130 -8.12 22.81 -13.14
CA ASN A 130 -9.30 21.98 -12.85
C ASN A 130 -9.10 20.99 -11.68
N GLY A 131 -8.39 21.42 -10.64
CA GLY A 131 -8.09 20.59 -9.47
C GLY A 131 -6.94 19.58 -9.65
N VAL A 132 -6.45 19.38 -10.88
CA VAL A 132 -5.28 18.54 -11.14
C VAL A 132 -4.03 19.42 -11.21
N CYS A 133 -2.99 19.03 -10.48
CA CYS A 133 -1.68 19.67 -10.52
C CYS A 133 -0.67 18.72 -11.16
N ARG A 134 0.29 19.28 -11.91
CA ARG A 134 1.34 18.52 -12.57
C ARG A 134 2.65 19.29 -12.60
N MET A 135 3.75 18.57 -12.50
CA MET A 135 5.12 19.11 -12.56
C MET A 135 6.08 18.08 -13.13
N PRO A 136 7.22 18.49 -13.71
CA PRO A 136 8.31 17.57 -14.03
C PRO A 136 8.76 16.80 -12.78
N ALA A 137 9.10 15.52 -12.95
CA ALA A 137 9.78 14.74 -11.92
C ALA A 137 11.30 14.90 -12.05
N THR A 138 12.04 14.48 -11.01
CA THR A 138 13.51 14.38 -11.04
C THR A 138 14.00 13.46 -12.15
N THR A 139 13.30 12.34 -12.36
CA THR A 139 13.61 11.41 -13.43
C THR A 139 13.30 12.03 -14.80
N PRO A 140 14.25 12.07 -15.75
CA PRO A 140 14.02 12.65 -17.06
C PRO A 140 12.81 12.05 -17.79
N LYS A 141 12.04 12.90 -18.47
CA LYS A 141 10.82 12.53 -19.22
C LYS A 141 9.72 11.88 -18.36
N ARG A 142 9.74 12.13 -17.05
CA ARG A 142 8.68 11.75 -16.13
C ARG A 142 8.06 12.99 -15.51
N PHE A 143 6.80 12.84 -15.13
CA PHE A 143 5.98 13.88 -14.52
C PHE A 143 5.35 13.33 -13.26
N VAL A 144 5.21 14.20 -12.27
CA VAL A 144 4.34 14.00 -11.12
C VAL A 144 3.02 14.70 -11.42
N SER A 145 1.91 13.98 -11.37
CA SER A 145 0.56 14.55 -11.43
C SER A 145 -0.22 14.16 -10.18
N PHE A 146 -0.99 15.06 -9.60
CA PHE A 146 -1.74 14.79 -8.38
C PHE A 146 -3.06 15.56 -8.30
N VAL A 147 -3.99 15.04 -7.49
CA VAL A 147 -5.33 15.58 -7.28
C VAL A 147 -5.78 15.34 -5.83
N PRO A 148 -6.44 16.31 -5.17
CA PRO A 148 -7.11 16.05 -3.90
C PRO A 148 -8.30 15.12 -4.14
N LEU A 149 -8.29 13.95 -3.50
CA LEU A 149 -9.41 13.00 -3.53
C LEU A 149 -10.37 13.22 -2.36
N HIS A 150 -9.86 13.77 -1.26
CA HIS A 150 -10.56 14.19 -0.04
C HIS A 150 -9.68 15.22 0.69
N ASN A 151 -10.20 15.93 1.68
CA ASN A 151 -9.42 16.92 2.44
C ASN A 151 -8.12 16.36 3.05
N SER A 152 -8.12 15.07 3.39
CA SER A 152 -6.99 14.34 3.97
C SER A 152 -6.52 13.19 3.09
N MET A 153 -6.80 13.24 1.77
CA MET A 153 -6.41 12.18 0.84
C MET A 153 -5.96 12.75 -0.51
N ILE A 154 -4.77 12.35 -0.95
CA ILE A 154 -4.19 12.72 -2.22
C ILE A 154 -4.12 11.48 -3.14
N GLY A 155 -4.47 11.68 -4.41
CA GLY A 155 -4.13 10.77 -5.49
C GLY A 155 -2.97 11.36 -6.27
N MET A 156 -1.96 10.55 -6.56
CA MET A 156 -0.75 10.99 -7.27
C MET A 156 -0.31 9.92 -8.25
N ALA A 157 0.28 10.32 -9.36
CA ALA A 157 0.88 9.43 -10.33
C ALA A 157 2.25 9.96 -10.78
N VAL A 158 3.21 9.04 -10.96
CA VAL A 158 4.51 9.29 -11.59
C VAL A 158 4.56 8.51 -12.90
N SER A 159 4.53 9.22 -14.03
CA SER A 159 4.44 8.61 -15.36
C SER A 159 5.14 9.47 -16.43
N ALA A 160 5.33 8.92 -17.63
CA ALA A 160 5.67 9.73 -18.80
C ALA A 160 4.48 10.56 -19.30
N ASP A 161 3.25 10.16 -18.93
CA ASP A 161 2.01 10.91 -19.14
C ASP A 161 1.80 11.89 -17.96
N ASP A 162 1.76 13.19 -18.25
CA ASP A 162 1.59 14.26 -17.27
C ASP A 162 0.15 14.39 -16.74
N TRP A 163 -0.79 13.58 -17.26
CA TRP A 163 -2.17 13.46 -16.79
C TRP A 163 -2.50 12.09 -16.19
N ALA A 164 -1.50 11.24 -15.92
CA ALA A 164 -1.72 9.87 -15.47
C ALA A 164 -2.61 9.74 -14.23
N VAL A 165 -2.63 10.72 -13.32
CA VAL A 165 -3.51 10.72 -12.13
C VAL A 165 -5.00 10.64 -12.49
N THR A 166 -5.40 11.06 -13.69
CA THR A 166 -6.80 10.97 -14.16
C THR A 166 -7.28 9.52 -14.26
N LYS A 167 -6.38 8.56 -14.48
CA LYS A 167 -6.69 7.11 -14.46
C LYS A 167 -7.22 6.64 -13.09
N MET A 168 -7.02 7.41 -12.02
CA MET A 168 -7.50 7.10 -10.67
C MET A 168 -8.90 7.66 -10.38
N GLN A 169 -9.52 8.36 -11.34
CA GLN A 169 -10.89 8.85 -11.21
C GLN A 169 -11.89 7.69 -11.24
N ASP A 170 -11.62 6.69 -12.06
CA ASP A 170 -12.40 5.46 -12.13
C ASP A 170 -12.20 4.63 -10.87
N LYS A 171 -13.30 4.13 -10.32
CA LYS A 171 -13.30 3.19 -9.19
C LYS A 171 -13.48 1.77 -9.75
N ILE A 172 -12.38 1.05 -9.95
CA ILE A 172 -12.39 -0.32 -10.46
C ILE A 172 -12.21 -1.28 -9.27
N PRO A 173 -13.12 -2.23 -9.04
CA PRO A 173 -12.96 -3.23 -7.98
C PRO A 173 -11.59 -3.94 -8.07
N ASN A 174 -10.81 -3.85 -7.01
CA ASN A 174 -9.49 -4.49 -6.95
C ASN A 174 -9.62 -5.95 -6.47
N PRO A 175 -9.04 -6.94 -7.18
CA PRO A 175 -9.11 -8.34 -6.76
C PRO A 175 -8.24 -8.67 -5.54
N LEU A 176 -7.33 -7.78 -5.14
CA LEU A 176 -6.52 -7.97 -3.94
C LEU A 176 -7.35 -7.74 -2.68
N SER A 177 -7.42 -8.75 -1.81
CA SER A 177 -7.96 -8.61 -0.45
C SER A 177 -6.86 -8.09 0.47
N PRO A 178 -6.98 -6.86 1.03
CA PRO A 178 -5.94 -6.31 1.90
C PRO A 178 -5.82 -7.11 3.20
N PRO A 179 -4.61 -7.57 3.58
CA PRO A 179 -4.40 -8.18 4.89
C PRO A 179 -4.48 -7.13 6.00
N ASP A 180 -4.82 -7.55 7.21
CA ASP A 180 -4.75 -6.73 8.41
C ASP A 180 -3.31 -6.61 8.91
N ALA A 181 -2.50 -5.86 8.18
CA ALA A 181 -1.08 -5.65 8.42
C ALA A 181 -0.69 -4.18 8.18
N PRO A 182 0.14 -3.57 9.05
CA PRO A 182 0.60 -2.19 8.87
C PRO A 182 1.50 -2.01 7.65
N VAL A 183 2.16 -3.07 7.19
CA VAL A 183 2.92 -3.05 5.93
C VAL A 183 2.59 -4.31 5.16
N TRP A 184 2.21 -4.18 3.90
CA TRP A 184 2.02 -5.34 3.03
C TRP A 184 2.28 -5.02 1.57
N ALA A 185 2.60 -6.06 0.80
CA ALA A 185 2.70 -6.02 -0.64
C ALA A 185 1.78 -7.08 -1.26
N GLY A 186 1.22 -6.80 -2.42
CA GLY A 186 0.32 -7.73 -3.11
C GLY A 186 0.31 -7.56 -4.60
N ALA A 187 0.11 -8.66 -5.34
CA ALA A 187 0.05 -8.64 -6.79
C ALA A 187 -0.76 -9.82 -7.33
N SER A 188 -1.20 -9.73 -8.58
CA SER A 188 -1.69 -10.89 -9.31
C SER A 188 -0.54 -11.79 -9.74
N GLY A 189 -0.78 -13.09 -9.91
CA GLY A 189 0.25 -14.01 -10.42
C GLY A 189 0.75 -13.62 -11.81
N GLU A 190 -0.10 -13.00 -12.64
CA GLU A 190 0.28 -12.43 -13.93
C GLU A 190 1.32 -11.30 -13.79
N SER A 191 1.12 -10.37 -12.86
CA SER A 191 2.09 -9.30 -12.61
C SER A 191 3.37 -9.82 -11.97
N LEU A 192 3.30 -10.85 -11.11
CA LEU A 192 4.48 -11.50 -10.55
C LEU A 192 5.33 -12.22 -11.62
N ARG A 193 4.70 -12.86 -12.62
CA ARG A 193 5.42 -13.51 -13.73
C ARG A 193 6.20 -12.54 -14.61
N ARG A 194 5.73 -11.30 -14.74
CA ARG A 194 6.39 -10.26 -15.55
C ARG A 194 7.52 -9.54 -14.83
N ASN A 195 7.64 -9.68 -13.52
CA ASN A 195 8.51 -8.82 -12.73
C ASN A 195 9.93 -9.40 -12.59
N GLU A 196 10.80 -9.04 -13.55
CA GLU A 196 12.21 -9.48 -13.58
C GLU A 196 13.12 -8.69 -12.62
N SER A 197 12.64 -7.56 -12.08
CA SER A 197 13.44 -6.59 -11.32
C SER A 197 13.75 -6.97 -9.87
N LEU A 198 13.53 -8.23 -9.48
CA LEU A 198 13.69 -8.67 -8.10
C LEU A 198 15.12 -9.18 -7.79
N PRO A 199 15.58 -9.02 -6.53
CA PRO A 199 16.85 -9.60 -6.07
C PRO A 199 16.93 -11.09 -6.40
N ALA A 200 18.11 -11.57 -6.83
CA ALA A 200 18.28 -12.93 -7.35
C ALA A 200 17.74 -14.00 -6.39
N GLY A 201 17.92 -13.82 -5.08
CA GLY A 201 17.48 -14.76 -4.05
C GLY A 201 15.95 -14.92 -3.90
N THR A 202 15.15 -13.95 -4.34
CA THR A 202 13.68 -14.01 -4.19
C THR A 202 12.96 -14.51 -5.44
N ARG A 203 13.66 -14.58 -6.58
CA ARG A 203 13.07 -14.92 -7.89
C ARG A 203 12.39 -16.28 -7.90
N LEU A 204 12.96 -17.29 -7.23
CA LEU A 204 12.39 -18.64 -7.17
C LEU A 204 11.04 -18.65 -6.44
N PHE A 205 10.93 -17.92 -5.33
CA PHE A 205 9.69 -17.79 -4.58
C PHE A 205 8.64 -17.01 -5.38
N VAL A 206 9.02 -15.91 -6.01
CA VAL A 206 8.09 -15.11 -6.83
C VAL A 206 7.63 -15.87 -8.08
N LYS A 207 8.51 -16.67 -8.69
CA LYS A 207 8.14 -17.53 -9.81
C LYS A 207 7.08 -18.56 -9.40
N ALA A 208 7.22 -19.19 -8.23
CA ALA A 208 6.21 -20.12 -7.71
C ALA A 208 4.85 -19.43 -7.54
N LEU A 209 4.84 -18.19 -7.01
CA LEU A 209 3.62 -17.39 -6.84
C LEU A 209 2.94 -16.97 -8.16
N GLY A 210 3.61 -17.14 -9.30
CA GLY A 210 3.06 -16.81 -10.62
C GLY A 210 1.81 -17.59 -11.01
N ASP A 211 1.58 -18.74 -10.40
CA ASP A 211 0.41 -19.60 -10.63
C ASP A 211 -0.80 -19.25 -9.75
N ALA A 212 -0.61 -18.37 -8.76
CA ALA A 212 -1.71 -17.84 -7.95
C ALA A 212 -2.54 -16.82 -8.75
N LYS A 213 -3.84 -16.69 -8.42
CA LYS A 213 -4.66 -15.57 -8.91
C LYS A 213 -4.14 -14.26 -8.32
N VAL A 214 -3.95 -14.26 -7.00
CA VAL A 214 -3.41 -13.15 -6.23
C VAL A 214 -2.56 -13.68 -5.09
N ALA A 215 -1.52 -12.94 -4.72
CA ALA A 215 -0.72 -13.20 -3.55
C ALA A 215 -0.50 -11.90 -2.77
N THR A 216 -0.62 -11.96 -1.45
CA THR A 216 -0.32 -10.87 -0.52
C THR A 216 0.68 -11.33 0.53
N LEU A 217 1.64 -10.47 0.85
CA LEU A 217 2.64 -10.67 1.90
C LEU A 217 2.55 -9.49 2.88
N GLY A 218 2.16 -9.75 4.12
CA GLY A 218 2.02 -8.74 5.17
C GLY A 218 3.00 -8.95 6.31
N LEU A 219 3.51 -7.85 6.87
CA LEU A 219 4.27 -7.84 8.12
C LEU A 219 3.29 -7.69 9.29
N HIS A 220 3.23 -8.70 10.14
CA HIS A 220 2.45 -8.68 11.37
C HIS A 220 3.39 -8.56 12.56
N THR A 221 3.04 -7.71 13.52
CA THR A 221 3.81 -7.51 14.75
C THR A 221 2.98 -7.98 15.94
N ALA A 222 3.55 -8.85 16.77
CA ALA A 222 2.95 -9.33 18.02
C ALA A 222 3.93 -9.10 19.19
N SER A 223 3.48 -9.36 20.41
CA SER A 223 4.29 -9.21 21.63
C SER A 223 5.55 -10.09 21.65
N GLU A 224 5.51 -11.25 20.98
CA GLU A 224 6.61 -12.22 20.94
C GLU A 224 7.54 -12.08 19.72
N GLY A 225 7.28 -11.11 18.84
CA GLY A 225 8.10 -10.88 17.65
C GLY A 225 7.29 -10.44 16.43
N ALA A 226 7.96 -10.40 15.29
CA ALA A 226 7.33 -10.09 14.01
C ALA A 226 7.23 -11.34 13.14
N GLU A 227 6.24 -11.38 12.26
CA GLU A 227 6.00 -12.48 11.34
C GLU A 227 5.62 -11.91 9.97
N LEU A 228 6.21 -12.45 8.91
CA LEU A 228 5.70 -12.24 7.55
C LEU A 228 4.65 -13.31 7.26
N ARG A 229 3.47 -12.89 6.80
CA ARG A 229 2.38 -13.78 6.41
C ARG A 229 2.11 -13.64 4.92
N LEU A 230 2.30 -14.73 4.19
CA LEU A 230 1.85 -14.88 2.82
C LEU A 230 0.44 -15.46 2.82
N ARG A 231 -0.44 -14.92 1.97
CA ARG A 231 -1.68 -15.53 1.54
C ARG A 231 -1.72 -15.53 0.01
N ALA A 232 -1.83 -16.70 -0.59
CA ALA A 232 -1.94 -16.86 -2.03
C ALA A 232 -3.23 -17.60 -2.38
N GLU A 233 -4.09 -16.96 -3.18
CA GLU A 233 -5.35 -17.53 -3.62
C GLU A 233 -5.16 -18.14 -5.00
N CYS A 234 -5.45 -19.43 -5.13
CA CYS A 234 -5.26 -20.21 -6.35
C CYS A 234 -6.56 -20.42 -7.10
N ALA A 235 -6.48 -20.89 -8.35
CA ALA A 235 -7.66 -21.20 -9.15
C ALA A 235 -8.40 -22.46 -8.66
N THR A 236 -7.66 -23.46 -8.18
CA THR A 236 -8.17 -24.76 -7.76
C THR A 236 -7.40 -25.28 -6.55
N ASP A 237 -7.96 -26.29 -5.87
CA ASP A 237 -7.27 -27.00 -4.78
C ASP A 237 -5.96 -27.67 -5.24
N GLY A 238 -5.98 -28.25 -6.46
CA GLY A 238 -4.78 -28.86 -7.05
C GLY A 238 -3.67 -27.84 -7.36
N ALA A 239 -4.04 -26.64 -7.82
CA ALA A 239 -3.08 -25.56 -8.02
C ALA A 239 -2.47 -25.09 -6.69
N ALA A 240 -3.29 -25.01 -5.63
CA ALA A 240 -2.80 -24.69 -4.28
C ALA A 240 -1.86 -25.78 -3.74
N ALA A 241 -2.16 -27.06 -3.96
CA ALA A 241 -1.27 -28.16 -3.58
C ALA A 241 0.07 -28.11 -4.33
N GLY A 242 0.04 -27.79 -5.62
CA GLY A 242 1.23 -27.57 -6.43
C GLY A 242 2.08 -26.41 -5.90
N LEU A 243 1.45 -25.27 -5.62
CA LEU A 243 2.13 -24.10 -5.06
C LEU A 243 2.76 -24.37 -3.69
N GLU A 244 2.03 -25.03 -2.79
CA GLU A 244 2.56 -25.42 -1.48
C GLU A 244 3.81 -26.30 -1.62
N SER A 245 3.75 -27.31 -2.50
CA SER A 245 4.87 -28.21 -2.78
C SER A 245 6.07 -27.45 -3.36
N GLN A 246 5.84 -26.53 -4.30
CA GLN A 246 6.89 -25.68 -4.88
C GLN A 246 7.56 -24.81 -3.82
N LEU A 247 6.78 -24.12 -2.96
CA LEU A 247 7.33 -23.26 -1.91
C LEU A 247 8.17 -24.05 -0.90
N ARG A 248 7.70 -25.22 -0.47
CA ARG A 248 8.48 -26.13 0.38
C ARG A 248 9.76 -26.60 -0.31
N GLY A 249 9.66 -26.96 -1.59
CA GLY A 249 10.78 -27.39 -2.41
C GLY A 249 11.86 -26.32 -2.55
N VAL A 250 11.47 -25.07 -2.82
CA VAL A 250 12.41 -23.94 -2.91
C VAL A 250 13.13 -23.71 -1.58
N THR A 251 12.41 -23.73 -0.46
CA THR A 251 12.99 -23.63 0.90
C THR A 251 14.01 -24.75 1.16
N GLU A 252 13.69 -26.00 0.78
CA GLU A 252 14.59 -27.14 0.97
C GLU A 252 15.84 -27.06 0.08
N VAL A 253 15.68 -26.68 -1.19
CA VAL A 253 16.81 -26.47 -2.11
C VAL A 253 17.76 -25.42 -1.56
N PHE A 254 17.22 -24.32 -1.05
CA PHE A 254 18.03 -23.24 -0.50
C PHE A 254 18.74 -23.64 0.80
N ARG A 255 18.07 -24.42 1.67
CA ARG A 255 18.70 -25.01 2.87
C ARG A 255 19.89 -25.91 2.51
N LYS A 256 19.70 -26.84 1.57
CA LYS A 256 20.76 -27.72 1.08
C LYS A 256 21.91 -26.96 0.42
N TYR A 257 21.60 -25.90 -0.33
CA TYR A 257 22.64 -25.05 -0.92
C TYR A 257 23.53 -24.42 0.14
N LEU A 258 22.94 -23.84 1.20
CA LEU A 258 23.69 -23.24 2.31
C LEU A 258 24.55 -24.27 3.07
N GLU A 259 24.00 -25.46 3.33
CA GLU A 259 24.74 -26.59 3.91
C GLU A 259 25.95 -26.99 3.05
N ASN A 260 25.76 -27.07 1.73
CA ASN A 260 26.83 -27.42 0.77
C ASN A 260 27.96 -26.38 0.75
N VAL A 261 27.65 -25.09 0.90
CA VAL A 261 28.67 -24.03 1.00
C VAL A 261 29.16 -23.79 2.43
N GLN A 262 28.82 -24.69 3.38
CA GLN A 262 29.17 -24.62 4.81
C GLN A 262 28.73 -23.30 5.49
N GLN A 263 27.69 -22.66 4.98
CA GLN A 263 27.09 -21.48 5.59
C GLN A 263 25.87 -21.87 6.42
N LYS A 264 25.79 -21.38 7.65
CA LYS A 264 24.59 -21.53 8.47
C LYS A 264 23.61 -20.39 8.17
N PRO A 265 22.31 -20.67 8.04
CA PRO A 265 21.31 -19.62 7.91
C PRO A 265 21.38 -18.67 9.09
N ASN A 266 21.44 -17.37 8.82
CA ASN A 266 21.47 -16.33 9.83
C ASN A 266 20.06 -15.73 9.96
N PRO A 267 19.41 -15.82 11.15
CA PRO A 267 18.07 -15.28 11.37
C PRO A 267 17.93 -13.77 11.09
N SER A 268 19.04 -13.04 11.08
CA SER A 268 19.08 -11.58 10.85
C SER A 268 19.32 -11.18 9.39
N ASP A 269 19.32 -12.12 8.43
CA ASP A 269 19.41 -11.82 7.00
C ASP A 269 18.47 -12.70 6.15
N LEU A 270 18.50 -12.50 4.83
CA LEU A 270 17.63 -13.24 3.91
C LEU A 270 17.84 -14.75 3.98
N SER A 271 19.01 -15.24 4.39
CA SER A 271 19.28 -16.68 4.46
C SER A 271 18.43 -17.36 5.53
N GLY A 272 18.31 -16.77 6.72
CA GLY A 272 17.48 -17.29 7.81
C GLY A 272 15.98 -17.10 7.55
N ILE A 273 15.59 -15.99 6.92
CA ILE A 273 14.19 -15.78 6.54
C ILE A 273 13.78 -16.82 5.49
N LEU A 274 14.46 -16.93 4.36
CA LEU A 274 14.01 -17.82 3.26
C LEU A 274 14.03 -19.32 3.63
N THR A 275 14.85 -19.73 4.60
CA THR A 275 14.94 -21.13 5.07
C THR A 275 13.97 -21.49 6.21
N SER A 276 13.37 -20.50 6.89
CA SER A 276 12.45 -20.71 8.03
C SER A 276 10.97 -20.75 7.64
N GLY A 277 10.68 -20.64 6.34
CA GLY A 277 9.32 -20.61 5.81
C GLY A 277 8.53 -21.88 6.14
N THR A 278 7.36 -21.68 6.73
CA THR A 278 6.35 -22.74 6.91
C THR A 278 5.16 -22.45 6.03
N PHE A 279 4.63 -23.49 5.41
CA PHE A 279 3.53 -23.38 4.46
C PHE A 279 2.38 -24.26 4.91
N ALA A 280 1.16 -23.84 4.65
CA ALA A 280 -0.05 -24.61 4.91
C ALA A 280 -1.08 -24.29 3.82
N ARG A 281 -1.97 -25.23 3.57
CA ARG A 281 -3.03 -25.08 2.57
C ARG A 281 -4.39 -25.33 3.20
N GLU A 282 -5.36 -24.53 2.79
CA GLU A 282 -6.76 -24.69 3.14
C GLU A 282 -7.60 -24.47 1.87
N GLY A 283 -8.05 -25.58 1.27
CA GLY A 283 -8.70 -25.54 -0.04
C GLY A 283 -7.81 -24.91 -1.11
N ALA A 284 -8.36 -23.96 -1.86
CA ALA A 284 -7.66 -23.23 -2.90
C ALA A 284 -6.75 -22.08 -2.38
N VAL A 285 -6.46 -22.02 -1.08
CA VAL A 285 -5.62 -20.97 -0.49
C VAL A 285 -4.36 -21.58 0.12
N VAL A 286 -3.21 -21.03 -0.22
CA VAL A 286 -1.93 -21.34 0.41
C VAL A 286 -1.55 -20.19 1.34
N THR A 287 -1.13 -20.52 2.55
CA THR A 287 -0.58 -19.59 3.52
C THR A 287 0.89 -19.91 3.78
N GLY A 288 1.70 -18.88 3.94
CA GLY A 288 3.11 -18.99 4.30
C GLY A 288 3.40 -18.12 5.52
N ARG A 289 4.31 -18.57 6.37
CA ARG A 289 4.73 -17.84 7.57
C ARG A 289 6.24 -17.90 7.73
N TRP A 290 6.82 -16.74 8.03
CA TRP A 290 8.23 -16.62 8.38
C TRP A 290 8.36 -15.82 9.67
N ALA A 291 9.00 -16.41 10.67
CA ALA A 291 9.38 -15.67 11.87
C ALA A 291 10.44 -14.64 11.48
N VAL A 292 10.21 -13.39 11.86
CA VAL A 292 11.12 -12.29 11.59
C VAL A 292 11.69 -11.79 12.90
N ASN A 293 13.00 -11.86 13.03
CA ASN A 293 13.67 -11.31 14.19
C ASN A 293 13.83 -9.78 14.06
N ARG A 294 14.03 -9.13 15.20
CA ARG A 294 14.21 -7.67 15.25
C ARG A 294 15.42 -7.20 14.42
N GLY A 295 16.52 -7.94 14.46
CA GLY A 295 17.75 -7.58 13.72
C GLY A 295 17.56 -7.58 12.20
N PHE A 296 16.77 -8.50 11.65
CA PHE A 296 16.41 -8.51 10.24
C PHE A 296 15.54 -7.31 9.89
N LEU A 297 14.54 -6.98 10.72
CA LEU A 297 13.72 -5.78 10.52
C LEU A 297 14.58 -4.52 10.51
N GLU A 298 15.50 -4.37 11.46
CA GLU A 298 16.39 -3.22 11.51
C GLU A 298 17.24 -3.09 10.24
N LYS A 299 17.78 -4.19 9.71
CA LYS A 299 18.54 -4.19 8.44
C LYS A 299 17.66 -3.92 7.22
N LEU A 300 16.48 -4.53 7.15
CA LEU A 300 15.51 -4.33 6.07
C LEU A 300 15.07 -2.86 5.99
N LEU A 301 14.74 -2.28 7.14
CA LEU A 301 14.22 -0.92 7.24
C LEU A 301 15.32 0.15 7.06
N SER A 302 16.59 -0.19 7.34
CA SER A 302 17.74 0.69 7.10
C SER A 302 18.37 0.55 5.71
N GLY A 303 17.85 -0.35 4.86
CA GLY A 303 18.35 -0.57 3.50
C GLY A 303 19.70 -1.32 3.43
N GLN A 304 20.02 -2.14 4.43
CA GLN A 304 21.30 -2.84 4.57
C GLN A 304 21.25 -4.34 4.21
N LEU A 305 20.25 -4.77 3.42
CA LEU A 305 20.10 -6.15 2.96
C LEU A 305 20.89 -6.45 1.68
#